data_AF-A0A3D0JXY7-F1
#
_entry.id   AF-A0A3D0JXY7-F1
#
_cell.length_a   1.000
_cell.length_b   1.000
_cell.length_c   1.000
_cell.angle_alpha   90.00
_cell.angle_beta   90.00
_cell.angle_gamma   90.00
#
_symmetry.space_group_name_H-M   'P 1'
#
loop_
_entity.id
_entity.type
_entity.pdbx_description
1 polymer ?
#
loop_
_entity_poly.entity_id
_entity_poly.type
_entity_poly.pdbx_seq_one_letter_code
_entity_poly.pdbx_strand_id
1 'polypeptide(L)'
;MDPDQLSLLLQARRAERITQDEVTAWVDAHADAASSQLKRTTYLKLRRGDPQPAFLECLAACHSCAKVYQAGEFRDYHDFEQCDGRLRSASGVFTPVPAPAWYTAPANVLGGEVLYQCQQCEAIWRLILPERAQRGSWCRVG
;
A
#
# COMPACT_ATOMS: atom_id res chain seq x y z
N MET A 1 10.15 -23.82 8.39
CA MET A 1 10.48 -22.55 7.72
C MET A 1 9.41 -21.57 8.10
N ASP A 2 9.81 -20.47 8.73
CA ASP A 2 8.90 -19.55 9.40
C ASP A 2 8.20 -18.66 8.36
N PRO A 3 6.89 -18.81 8.13
CA PRO A 3 6.15 -18.04 7.12
C PRO A 3 6.14 -16.52 7.42
N ASP A 4 6.62 -16.09 8.58
CA ASP A 4 6.62 -14.68 9.00
C ASP A 4 7.84 -13.87 8.54
N GLN A 5 8.96 -14.49 8.13
CA GLN A 5 10.18 -13.72 7.85
C GLN A 5 10.07 -12.76 6.67
N LEU A 6 9.45 -13.18 5.57
CA LEU A 6 9.22 -12.30 4.41
C LEU A 6 8.28 -11.15 4.78
N SER A 7 7.23 -11.43 5.55
CA SER A 7 6.28 -10.42 6.03
C SER A 7 6.97 -9.39 6.94
N LEU A 8 7.83 -9.83 7.87
CA LEU A 8 8.60 -8.93 8.74
C LEU A 8 9.57 -8.05 7.94
N LEU A 9 10.25 -8.64 6.95
CA LEU A 9 11.14 -7.91 6.04
C LEU A 9 10.38 -6.85 5.25
N LEU A 10 9.23 -7.22 4.68
CA LEU A 10 8.38 -6.30 3.91
C LEU A 10 7.79 -5.19 4.80
N GLN A 11 7.42 -5.49 6.05
CA GLN A 11 7.00 -4.47 7.02
C GLN A 11 8.11 -3.45 7.29
N ALA A 12 9.33 -3.92 7.56
CA ALA A 12 10.49 -3.06 7.76
C ALA A 12 10.79 -2.21 6.52
N ARG A 13 10.68 -2.79 5.32
CA ARG A 13 10.90 -2.07 4.06
C ARG A 13 9.85 -0.99 3.82
N ARG A 14 8.57 -1.29 4.06
CA ARG A 14 7.46 -0.34 3.89
C ARG A 14 7.61 0.85 4.82
N ALA A 15 8.04 0.61 6.05
CA ALA A 15 8.37 1.64 7.03
C ALA A 15 9.74 2.32 6.81
N GLU A 16 10.41 2.04 5.68
CA GLU A 16 11.70 2.61 5.29
C GLU A 16 12.83 2.39 6.32
N ARG A 17 12.71 1.35 7.15
CA ARG A 17 13.74 0.95 8.14
C ARG A 17 14.89 0.18 7.50
N ILE A 18 14.65 -0.43 6.34
CA ILE A 18 15.64 -1.11 5.52
C ILE A 18 15.52 -0.65 4.07
N THR A 19 16.60 -0.81 3.34
CA THR A 19 16.73 -0.43 1.93
C THR A 19 16.14 -1.49 1.00
N GLN A 20 15.94 -1.12 -0.27
CA GLN A 20 15.52 -2.07 -1.30
C GLN A 20 16.61 -3.12 -1.60
N ASP A 21 17.87 -2.75 -1.46
CA ASP A 21 19.00 -3.65 -1.70
C ASP A 21 19.08 -4.74 -0.64
N GLU A 22 18.84 -4.39 0.63
CA GLU A 22 18.74 -5.38 1.72
C GLU A 22 17.60 -6.38 1.48
N VAL A 23 16.44 -5.91 1.00
CA VAL A 23 15.33 -6.80 0.63
C VAL A 23 15.73 -7.72 -0.52
N THR A 24 16.34 -7.18 -1.56
CA THR A 24 16.73 -7.93 -2.75
C THR A 24 17.78 -9.00 -2.40
N ALA A 25 18.79 -8.63 -1.61
CA ALA A 25 19.81 -9.55 -1.11
C ALA A 25 19.20 -10.70 -0.28
N TRP A 26 18.23 -10.40 0.58
CA TRP A 26 17.52 -11.44 1.34
C TRP A 26 16.72 -12.37 0.42
N VAL A 27 15.97 -11.80 -0.54
CA VAL A 27 15.15 -12.56 -1.50
C VAL A 27 16.01 -13.46 -2.38
N ASP A 28 17.20 -13.00 -2.79
CA ASP A 28 18.16 -13.79 -3.56
C ASP A 28 18.75 -14.94 -2.74
N ALA A 29 19.10 -14.69 -1.47
CA ALA A 29 19.60 -15.71 -0.55
C ALA A 29 18.54 -16.75 -0.15
N HIS A 30 17.25 -16.39 -0.22
CA HIS A 30 16.11 -17.23 0.21
C HIS A 30 15.11 -17.44 -0.94
N ALA A 31 15.59 -17.64 -2.16
CA ALA A 31 14.77 -17.66 -3.37
C ALA A 31 13.61 -18.67 -3.33
N ASP A 32 13.83 -19.87 -2.79
CA ASP A 32 12.79 -20.91 -2.67
C ASP A 32 11.69 -20.49 -1.68
N ALA A 33 12.08 -19.91 -0.55
CA ALA A 33 11.13 -19.43 0.46
C ALA A 33 10.31 -18.24 -0.07
N ALA A 34 10.96 -17.28 -0.75
CA ALA A 34 10.28 -16.12 -1.31
C ALA A 34 9.36 -16.49 -2.48
N SER A 35 9.79 -17.39 -3.38
CA SER A 35 9.00 -17.79 -4.56
C SER A 35 7.82 -18.71 -4.25
N SER A 36 7.83 -19.39 -3.11
CA SER A 36 6.70 -20.19 -2.62
C SER A 36 5.62 -19.34 -1.93
N GLN A 37 5.98 -18.18 -1.37
CA GLN A 37 5.04 -17.27 -0.69
C GLN A 37 4.45 -16.19 -1.59
N LEU A 38 5.10 -15.89 -2.72
CA LEU A 38 4.70 -14.86 -3.66
C LEU A 38 4.30 -15.45 -5.01
N LYS A 39 3.31 -14.84 -5.66
CA LYS A 39 3.08 -14.99 -7.09
C LYS A 39 4.37 -14.68 -7.83
N ARG A 40 4.64 -15.46 -8.87
CA ARG A 40 5.85 -15.31 -9.71
C ARG A 40 6.06 -13.88 -10.19
N THR A 41 5.01 -13.19 -10.61
CA THR A 41 5.07 -11.80 -11.09
C THR A 41 5.47 -10.83 -9.98
N THR A 42 4.91 -10.99 -8.79
CA THR A 42 5.23 -10.20 -7.59
C THR A 42 6.68 -10.43 -7.16
N TYR A 43 7.12 -11.68 -7.10
CA TYR A 43 8.51 -12.04 -6.80
C TYR A 43 9.51 -11.39 -7.77
N LEU A 44 9.24 -11.47 -9.08
CA LEU A 44 10.11 -10.86 -10.10
C LEU A 44 10.16 -9.34 -10.02
N LYS A 45 9.06 -8.69 -9.65
CA LYS A 45 9.02 -7.23 -9.43
C LYS A 45 9.77 -6.81 -8.17
N LEU A 46 9.61 -7.56 -7.08
CA LEU A 46 10.33 -7.33 -5.83
C LEU A 46 11.84 -7.37 -6.05
N ARG A 47 12.34 -8.36 -6.80
CA ARG A 47 13.76 -8.46 -7.19
C ARG A 47 14.26 -7.35 -8.12
N ARG A 48 13.35 -6.67 -8.82
CA ARG A 48 13.65 -5.53 -9.70
C ARG A 48 13.51 -4.18 -9.00
N GLY A 49 13.24 -4.17 -7.70
CA GLY A 49 13.12 -2.95 -6.93
C GLY A 49 11.71 -2.36 -6.85
N ASP A 50 10.68 -3.08 -7.28
CA ASP A 50 9.27 -2.68 -7.12
C ASP A 50 8.62 -3.52 -5.99
N PRO A 51 8.59 -3.02 -4.75
CA PRO A 51 8.05 -3.77 -3.61
C PRO A 51 6.53 -3.63 -3.47
N GLN A 52 5.88 -2.71 -4.19
CA GLN A 52 4.45 -2.41 -3.99
C GLN A 52 3.54 -3.65 -4.13
N PRO A 53 3.72 -4.53 -5.15
CA PRO A 53 2.88 -5.71 -5.27
C PRO A 53 3.10 -6.70 -4.12
N ALA A 54 4.33 -6.80 -3.60
CA ALA A 54 4.65 -7.68 -2.48
C ALA A 54 4.02 -7.19 -1.17
N PHE A 55 3.95 -5.87 -0.95
CA PHE A 55 3.22 -5.31 0.18
C PHE A 55 1.74 -5.67 0.13
N LEU A 56 1.10 -5.51 -1.03
CA LEU A 56 -0.32 -5.84 -1.19
C LEU A 56 -0.61 -7.33 -1.02
N GLU A 57 0.32 -8.19 -1.42
CA GLU A 57 0.14 -9.64 -1.39
C GLU A 57 0.41 -10.23 0.00
N CYS A 58 1.49 -9.81 0.69
CA CYS A 58 1.91 -10.39 1.96
C CYS A 58 1.41 -9.63 3.18
N LEU A 59 1.25 -8.31 3.10
CA LEU A 59 0.91 -7.50 4.26
C LEU A 59 -0.58 -7.20 4.25
N ALA A 60 -1.35 -7.87 5.10
CA ALA A 60 -2.77 -7.59 5.25
C ALA A 60 -3.01 -6.21 5.89
N ALA A 61 -4.11 -5.57 5.51
CA ALA A 61 -4.57 -4.35 6.17
C ALA A 61 -5.24 -4.75 7.50
N CYS A 62 -5.04 -3.98 8.57
CA CYS A 62 -5.72 -4.30 9.83
C CYS A 62 -7.22 -4.00 9.77
N HIS A 63 -7.95 -4.58 10.71
CA HIS A 63 -9.39 -4.35 10.88
C HIS A 63 -9.77 -2.87 11.02
N SER A 64 -8.93 -2.08 11.69
CA SER A 64 -9.22 -0.67 11.93
C SER A 64 -9.24 0.15 10.64
N CYS A 65 -8.26 -0.05 9.74
CA CYS A 65 -8.25 0.67 8.47
C CYS A 65 -9.33 0.18 7.49
N ALA A 66 -9.60 -1.14 7.48
CA ALA A 66 -10.64 -1.73 6.63
C ALA A 66 -12.07 -1.25 6.99
N LYS A 67 -12.29 -0.82 8.23
CA LYS A 67 -13.57 -0.30 8.72
C LYS A 67 -13.87 1.14 8.34
N VAL A 68 -12.85 1.95 8.04
CA VAL A 68 -13.04 3.38 7.76
C VAL A 68 -13.83 3.55 6.46
N TYR A 69 -13.34 2.94 5.38
CA TYR A 69 -14.00 2.95 4.08
C TYR A 69 -13.63 1.72 3.26
N GLN A 70 -14.57 1.26 2.43
CA GLN A 70 -14.31 0.15 1.51
C GLN A 70 -13.38 0.62 0.38
N ALA A 71 -12.37 -0.20 0.05
CA ALA A 71 -11.49 0.07 -1.08
C ALA A 71 -12.26 -0.03 -2.41
N GLY A 72 -12.02 0.88 -3.34
CA GLY A 72 -12.61 0.87 -4.67
C GLY A 72 -12.62 2.24 -5.35
N GLU A 73 -13.10 2.25 -6.59
CA GLU A 73 -13.47 3.47 -7.29
C GLU A 73 -14.77 4.04 -6.73
N PHE A 74 -14.86 5.36 -6.66
CA PHE A 74 -16.08 6.01 -6.20
C PHE A 74 -17.16 5.94 -7.28
N ARG A 75 -18.38 5.61 -6.87
CA ARG A 75 -19.51 5.53 -7.80
C ARG A 75 -19.94 6.91 -8.28
N ASP A 76 -19.88 7.91 -7.41
CA ASP A 76 -20.23 9.29 -7.69
C ASP A 76 -19.48 10.22 -6.72
N TYR A 77 -19.74 11.52 -6.84
CA TYR A 77 -19.11 12.52 -5.98
C TYR A 77 -19.54 12.40 -4.51
N HIS A 78 -20.76 11.92 -4.24
CA HIS A 78 -21.23 11.73 -2.87
C HIS A 78 -20.46 10.60 -2.16
N ASP A 79 -20.17 9.50 -2.87
CA ASP A 79 -19.33 8.39 -2.41
C ASP A 79 -17.93 8.89 -1.98
N PHE A 80 -17.33 9.79 -2.77
CA PHE A 80 -16.10 10.47 -2.40
C PHE A 80 -16.25 11.31 -1.12
N GLU A 81 -17.28 12.16 -1.02
CA GLU A 81 -17.50 13.01 0.17
C GLU A 81 -17.70 12.18 1.44
N GLN A 82 -18.35 11.02 1.34
CA GLN A 82 -18.48 10.09 2.45
C GLN A 82 -17.13 9.52 2.87
N CYS A 83 -16.30 9.09 1.91
CA CYS A 83 -14.95 8.59 2.18
C CYS A 83 -14.09 9.65 2.88
N ASP A 84 -14.01 10.84 2.28
CA ASP A 84 -13.23 11.98 2.77
C ASP A 84 -13.72 12.45 4.16
N GLY A 85 -15.04 12.51 4.37
CA GLY A 85 -15.65 12.77 5.67
C GLY A 85 -15.24 11.75 6.74
N ARG A 86 -15.27 10.44 6.42
CA ARG A 86 -14.86 9.40 7.37
C ARG A 86 -13.36 9.41 7.65
N LEU A 87 -12.52 9.73 6.67
CA LEU A 87 -11.08 9.89 6.86
C LEU A 87 -10.77 11.02 7.85
N ARG A 88 -11.45 12.17 7.72
CA ARG A 88 -11.33 13.28 8.68
C ARG A 88 -11.72 12.88 10.11
N SER A 89 -12.79 12.09 10.28
CA SER A 89 -13.21 11.60 11.59
C SER A 89 -12.34 10.47 12.15
N ALA A 90 -11.55 9.80 11.30
CA ALA A 90 -10.68 8.68 11.64
C ALA A 90 -9.21 9.11 11.85
N SER A 91 -8.96 10.30 12.40
CA SER A 91 -7.62 10.85 12.63
C SER A 91 -6.74 10.02 13.58
N GLY A 92 -7.34 9.15 14.42
CA GLY A 92 -6.62 8.15 15.23
C GLY A 92 -6.32 6.84 14.51
N VAL A 93 -6.79 6.67 13.28
CA VAL A 93 -6.55 5.48 12.45
C VAL A 93 -5.59 5.81 11.31
N PHE A 94 -5.82 6.95 10.63
CA PHE A 94 -5.04 7.39 9.48
C PHE A 94 -4.37 8.73 9.73
N THR A 95 -3.11 8.82 9.30
CA THR A 95 -2.35 10.07 9.27
C THR A 95 -1.94 10.37 7.83
N PRO A 96 -2.12 11.60 7.32
CA PRO A 96 -1.58 11.97 6.01
C PRO A 96 -0.05 11.90 6.02
N VAL A 97 0.54 11.35 4.96
CA VAL A 97 1.99 11.17 4.82
C VAL A 97 2.46 11.60 3.44
N PRO A 98 3.73 12.03 3.28
CA PRO A 98 4.33 12.21 1.97
C PRO A 98 4.46 10.86 1.24
N ALA A 99 4.67 10.91 -0.07
CA ALA A 99 5.00 9.73 -0.87
C ALA A 99 6.31 9.10 -0.38
N PRO A 100 6.30 7.82 0.02
CA PRO A 100 7.53 7.08 0.33
C PRO A 100 8.43 6.95 -0.91
N ALA A 101 9.73 6.72 -0.70
CA ALA A 101 10.69 6.62 -1.79
C ALA A 101 10.43 5.42 -2.73
N TRP A 102 9.75 4.39 -2.23
CA TRP A 102 9.37 3.21 -3.02
C TRP A 102 8.07 3.40 -3.81
N TYR A 103 7.28 4.43 -3.50
CA TYR A 103 5.95 4.60 -4.08
C TYR A 103 6.06 5.23 -5.46
N THR A 104 5.46 4.57 -6.45
CA THR A 104 5.27 5.14 -7.79
C THR A 104 3.81 5.46 -8.00
N ALA A 105 3.51 6.73 -8.29
CA ALA A 105 2.16 7.18 -8.62
C ALA A 105 1.67 6.54 -9.94
N PRO A 106 0.36 6.29 -10.10
CA PRO A 106 -0.17 5.76 -11.36
C PRO A 106 0.00 6.80 -12.48
N ALA A 107 0.41 6.35 -13.67
CA ALA A 107 0.72 7.24 -14.81
C ALA A 107 -0.47 8.04 -15.38
N ASN A 108 -1.70 7.82 -14.90
CA ASN A 108 -2.94 8.36 -15.49
C ASN A 108 -3.92 8.91 -14.43
N VAL A 109 -3.43 9.53 -13.36
CA VAL A 109 -4.29 10.22 -12.40
C VAL A 109 -4.47 11.66 -12.87
N LEU A 110 -5.73 12.06 -13.11
CA LEU A 110 -6.08 13.43 -13.51
C LEU A 110 -6.28 14.34 -12.29
N GLY A 111 -6.81 13.78 -11.20
CA GLY A 111 -6.94 14.48 -9.93
C GLY A 111 -5.65 14.52 -9.12
N GLY A 112 -5.65 15.30 -8.05
CA GLY A 112 -4.61 15.18 -7.02
C GLY A 112 -4.68 13.85 -6.29
N GLU A 113 -3.59 13.46 -5.64
CA GLU A 113 -3.57 12.32 -4.73
C GLU A 113 -3.15 12.74 -3.31
N VAL A 114 -3.71 12.04 -2.33
CA VAL A 114 -3.31 12.16 -0.92
C VAL A 114 -3.06 10.76 -0.38
N LEU A 115 -1.93 10.58 0.29
CA LEU A 115 -1.55 9.32 0.92
C LEU A 115 -1.80 9.38 2.42
N TYR A 116 -2.31 8.28 2.95
CA TYR A 116 -2.62 8.10 4.35
C TYR A 116 -1.97 6.81 4.86
N GLN A 117 -1.27 6.89 5.98
CA GLN A 117 -0.70 5.73 6.65
C GLN A 117 -1.60 5.31 7.82
N CYS A 118 -1.86 4.01 7.94
CA CYS A 118 -2.54 3.47 9.11
C CYS A 118 -1.60 3.43 10.31
N GLN A 119 -2.01 4.00 11.44
CA GLN A 119 -1.20 4.05 12.66
C GLN A 119 -0.99 2.69 13.34
N GLN A 120 -1.79 1.68 13.00
CA GLN A 120 -1.70 0.35 13.63
C GLN A 120 -0.90 -0.65 12.80
N CYS A 121 -1.15 -0.69 11.49
CA CYS A 121 -0.53 -1.68 10.61
C CYS A 121 0.41 -1.07 9.58
N GLU A 122 0.66 0.24 9.61
CA GLU A 122 1.56 0.97 8.71
C GLU A 122 1.21 0.86 7.21
N ALA A 123 0.07 0.24 6.88
CA ALA A 123 -0.43 0.17 5.51
C ALA A 123 -0.68 1.58 4.97
N ILE A 124 -0.27 1.82 3.73
CA ILE A 124 -0.45 3.09 3.04
C ILE A 124 -1.61 2.95 2.08
N TRP A 125 -2.50 3.92 2.18
CA TRP A 125 -3.69 4.03 1.38
C TRP A 125 -3.66 5.35 0.62
N ARG A 126 -4.24 5.32 -0.58
CA ARG A 126 -4.28 6.43 -1.49
C ARG A 126 -5.71 6.83 -1.73
N LEU A 127 -5.97 8.12 -1.53
CA LEU A 127 -7.14 8.82 -2.00
C LEU A 127 -6.79 9.55 -3.29
N ILE A 128 -7.40 9.13 -4.39
CA ILE A 128 -7.40 9.91 -5.64
C ILE A 128 -8.60 10.84 -5.59
N LEU A 129 -8.35 12.14 -5.72
CA LEU A 129 -9.39 13.15 -5.74
C LEU A 129 -10.18 13.09 -7.06
N PRO A 130 -11.52 13.29 -7.02
CA PRO A 130 -12.31 13.42 -8.23
C PRO A 130 -11.86 14.64 -9.05
N GLU A 131 -11.78 14.50 -10.36
CA GLU A 131 -11.44 15.57 -11.30
C GLU A 131 -12.15 15.32 -12.64
N ARG A 132 -13.05 16.21 -13.05
CA ARG A 132 -13.86 16.18 -14.31
C ARG A 132 -14.28 14.80 -14.82
N ALA A 133 -13.36 14.07 -15.46
CA ALA A 133 -13.56 12.77 -16.09
C ALA A 133 -13.20 11.57 -15.20
N GLN A 134 -12.58 11.78 -14.04
CA GLN A 134 -12.18 10.76 -13.08
C GLN A 134 -12.96 10.93 -11.78
N ARG A 135 -13.62 9.85 -11.33
CA ARG A 135 -14.45 9.87 -10.11
C ARG A 135 -13.66 9.81 -8.82
N GLY A 136 -12.36 9.50 -8.89
CA GLY A 136 -11.51 9.25 -7.73
C GLY A 136 -11.61 7.80 -7.25
N SER A 137 -10.77 7.46 -6.28
CA SER A 137 -10.74 6.12 -5.69
C SER A 137 -10.09 6.13 -4.32
N TRP A 138 -10.42 5.14 -3.50
CA TRP A 138 -9.74 4.81 -2.27
C TRP A 138 -9.12 3.42 -2.38
N CYS A 139 -7.79 3.32 -2.34
CA CYS A 139 -7.13 2.03 -2.51
C CYS A 139 -5.86 1.90 -1.68
N ARG A 140 -5.55 0.69 -1.24
CA ARG A 140 -4.28 0.38 -0.59
C ARG A 140 -3.17 0.31 -1.64
N VAL A 141 -2.00 0.85 -1.31
CA VAL A 141 -0.81 0.89 -2.17
C VAL A 141 0.42 0.24 -1.55
N GLY A 142 0.39 -0.02 -0.23
CA GLY A 142 1.40 -0.78 0.52
C GLY A 142 0.88 -1.18 1.90
#